data_AF-A0A8B6EDT0-F1
#
_entry.id   AF-A0A8B6EDT0-F1
#
_cell.length_a   1.000
_cell.length_b   1.000
_cell.length_c   1.000
_cell.angle_alpha   90.00
_cell.angle_beta   90.00
_cell.angle_gamma   90.00
#
_symmetry.space_group_name_H-M   'P 1'
#
loop_
_entity.id
_entity.type
_entity.pdbx_description
1 polymer ?
#
loop_
_entity_poly.entity_id
_entity_poly.type
_entity_poly.pdbx_seq_one_letter_code
_entity_poly.pdbx_strand_id
1 'polypeptide(L)'
;MFSQARADWDTVFRHLKEIHSKEDTPVNHAFELLFLFNAIQIFTDGSSDNSGLEDLIVCYKKASETKRKSVGKTPKKEPAWIEVLTELLLSMMSQGSTFARMVANNVCACMAKHITPEAMSLITEVLKVQKPGEDNSLFDLEDDEDDMEDMESDDEGEEDEKEAEEDEKEAEEMEESDADDDIDSSESEEDEVDEEFRTAIKSALGPAAVEEGDDDDDEEEDEDMSDSEMFKLDAALAMVFKNSKRNKDKEKKETQKQLGSFKLRVLDLVETLVRTPLSGDLVLDLLFPLLELMIHGEKEKENRELSNKACGVFKHLYKRAKVNSSAIADTERSLESLKSVIEMSKNVIDRSLLLSISDAYFLITKLLINVEPSDIAKPKKTKSEEHERLHKEVIRILAEELEICLTKKKSKINMEFFTNLVSKDPAIYWPLSKTLFKILKGDDPKGFFKIQACSLLAVIINTNVVSILESVCS
;
A
#
# COMPACT_ATOMS: atom_id res chain seq x y z
N MET A 1 17.19 1.49 35.02
CA MET A 1 15.75 1.19 35.07
C MET A 1 14.96 2.16 35.95
N PHE A 2 14.76 1.94 37.25
CA PHE A 2 13.79 2.73 38.04
C PHE A 2 14.02 4.25 38.12
N SER A 3 15.27 4.73 38.03
CA SER A 3 15.56 6.17 38.03
C SER A 3 15.22 6.86 36.71
N GLN A 4 15.36 6.16 35.58
CA GLN A 4 15.09 6.71 34.24
C GLN A 4 13.58 6.74 33.99
N ALA A 5 12.89 5.62 34.21
CA ALA A 5 11.43 5.54 34.13
C ALA A 5 10.73 6.61 35.00
N ARG A 6 11.28 6.91 36.18
CA ARG A 6 10.77 7.99 37.04
C ARG A 6 10.99 9.38 36.44
N ALA A 7 12.15 9.63 35.84
CA ALA A 7 12.45 10.90 35.18
C ALA A 7 11.57 11.13 33.93
N ASP A 8 11.32 10.06 33.17
CA ASP A 8 10.45 10.07 32.00
C ASP A 8 9.00 10.31 32.42
N TRP A 9 8.52 9.63 33.47
CA TRP A 9 7.20 9.87 34.06
C TRP A 9 7.04 11.31 34.54
N ASP A 10 8.00 11.85 35.30
CA ASP A 10 7.95 13.24 35.77
C ASP A 10 7.92 14.23 34.60
N THR A 11 8.50 13.86 33.45
CA THR A 11 8.49 14.66 32.23
C THR A 11 7.17 14.58 31.48
N VAL A 12 6.62 13.38 31.28
CA VAL A 12 5.29 13.16 30.70
C VAL A 12 4.23 13.89 31.52
N PHE A 13 4.25 13.73 32.85
CA PHE A 13 3.29 14.35 33.76
C PHE A 13 3.34 15.88 33.72
N ARG A 14 4.52 16.46 33.54
CA ARG A 14 4.69 17.91 33.37
C ARG A 14 4.03 18.41 32.09
N HIS A 15 4.22 17.71 30.97
CA HIS A 15 3.62 18.08 29.70
C HIS A 15 2.10 17.86 29.67
N LEU A 16 1.59 16.79 30.29
CA LEU A 16 0.15 16.58 30.46
C LEU A 16 -0.51 17.74 31.23
N LYS A 17 0.11 18.19 32.34
CA LYS A 17 -0.38 19.38 33.07
C LYS A 17 -0.37 20.64 32.22
N GLU A 18 0.66 20.83 31.42
CA GLU A 18 0.78 21.98 30.52
C GLU A 18 -0.33 21.96 29.46
N ILE A 19 -0.58 20.81 28.83
CA ILE A 19 -1.63 20.63 27.81
C ILE A 19 -3.00 20.91 28.42
N HIS A 20 -3.29 20.35 29.60
CA HIS A 20 -4.57 20.51 30.28
C HIS A 20 -4.83 21.95 30.76
N SER A 21 -3.78 22.77 30.88
CA SER A 21 -3.89 24.20 31.18
C SER A 21 -4.15 25.09 29.97
N LYS A 22 -4.00 24.55 28.74
CA LYS A 22 -4.21 25.26 27.48
C LYS A 22 -5.63 25.03 26.94
N GLU A 23 -6.00 25.78 25.91
CA GLU A 23 -7.28 25.59 25.21
C GLU A 23 -7.40 24.18 24.63
N ASP A 24 -8.59 23.59 24.75
CA ASP A 24 -8.91 22.30 24.13
C ASP A 24 -8.93 22.47 22.60
N THR A 25 -7.94 21.88 21.95
CA THR A 25 -7.81 21.87 20.49
C THR A 25 -7.49 20.46 20.04
N PRO A 26 -7.86 20.06 18.81
CA PRO A 26 -7.55 18.72 18.31
C PRO A 26 -6.05 18.38 18.42
N VAL A 27 -5.16 19.36 18.26
CA VAL A 27 -3.70 19.20 18.42
C VAL A 27 -3.32 18.87 19.85
N ASN A 28 -3.86 19.62 20.80
CA ASN A 28 -3.61 19.38 22.21
C ASN A 28 -4.16 18.02 22.64
N HIS A 29 -5.35 17.64 22.18
CA HIS A 29 -5.94 16.32 22.45
C HIS A 29 -5.12 15.18 21.85
N ALA A 30 -4.60 15.35 20.63
CA ALA A 30 -3.70 14.38 19.99
C ALA A 30 -2.44 14.15 20.83
N PHE A 31 -1.76 15.23 21.25
CA PHE A 31 -0.58 15.11 22.11
C PHE A 31 -0.91 14.56 23.50
N GLU A 32 -2.07 14.90 24.08
CA GLU A 32 -2.53 14.32 25.34
C GLU A 32 -2.64 12.79 25.24
N LEU A 33 -3.27 12.28 24.17
CA LEU A 33 -3.38 10.84 23.93
C LEU A 33 -2.00 10.17 23.80
N LEU A 34 -1.06 10.77 23.08
CA LEU A 34 0.30 10.23 22.90
C LEU A 34 1.10 10.22 24.20
N PHE A 35 1.00 11.28 25.00
CA PHE A 35 1.65 11.34 26.32
C PHE A 35 1.03 10.34 27.29
N LEU A 36 -0.29 10.14 27.27
CA LEU A 36 -0.96 9.10 28.08
C LEU A 36 -0.57 7.69 27.63
N PHE A 37 -0.44 7.46 26.33
CA PHE A 37 0.04 6.20 25.77
C PHE A 37 1.47 5.90 26.26
N ASN A 38 2.38 6.86 26.14
CA ASN A 38 3.75 6.75 26.65
C ASN A 38 3.79 6.53 28.16
N ALA A 39 2.95 7.22 28.93
CA ALA A 39 2.82 7.01 30.36
C ALA A 39 2.46 5.56 30.70
N ILE A 40 1.52 4.95 29.97
CA ILE A 40 1.14 3.55 30.17
C ILE A 40 2.31 2.63 29.81
N GLN A 41 3.00 2.86 28.69
CA GLN A 41 4.17 2.09 28.28
C GLN A 41 5.29 2.08 29.33
N ILE A 42 5.57 3.23 29.97
CA ILE A 42 6.56 3.31 31.07
C ILE A 42 6.22 2.37 32.25
N PHE A 43 4.93 2.07 32.46
CA PHE A 43 4.49 1.18 33.54
C PHE A 43 4.33 -0.28 33.10
N THR A 44 4.12 -0.55 31.82
CA THR A 44 3.96 -1.92 31.30
C THR A 44 5.30 -2.52 30.89
N ASP A 45 6.14 -1.72 30.26
CA ASP A 45 7.37 -2.17 29.64
C ASP A 45 8.50 -1.82 30.63
N GLY A 46 9.09 -2.85 31.26
CA GLY A 46 10.19 -2.64 32.20
C GLY A 46 11.43 -2.00 31.53
N SER A 47 11.52 -2.05 30.20
CA SER A 47 12.60 -1.49 29.39
C SER A 47 12.61 0.03 29.47
N SER A 48 13.80 0.59 29.70
CA SER A 48 14.02 2.04 29.84
C SER A 48 14.21 2.75 28.50
N ASP A 49 13.92 2.08 27.39
CA ASP A 49 14.07 2.65 26.06
C ASP A 49 12.76 3.29 25.64
N ASN A 50 12.58 4.55 26.05
CA ASN A 50 11.54 5.41 25.53
C ASN A 50 12.13 6.44 24.56
N SER A 51 12.93 5.98 23.60
CA SER A 51 13.54 6.79 22.54
C SER A 51 12.51 7.68 21.82
N GLY A 52 11.28 7.19 21.61
CA GLY A 52 10.19 7.96 21.00
C GLY A 52 9.66 9.14 21.83
N LEU A 53 9.93 9.19 23.14
CA LEU A 53 9.46 10.28 24.01
C LEU A 53 10.17 11.61 23.73
N GLU A 54 11.47 11.57 23.43
CA GLU A 54 12.23 12.79 23.12
C GLU A 54 11.69 13.45 21.85
N ASP A 55 11.46 12.66 20.80
CA ASP A 55 10.87 13.10 19.54
C ASP A 55 9.45 13.63 19.73
N LEU A 56 8.64 12.95 20.55
CA LEU A 56 7.29 13.40 20.90
C LEU A 56 7.30 14.77 21.59
N ILE A 57 8.22 14.99 22.53
CA ILE A 57 8.37 16.28 23.23
C ILE A 57 8.78 17.38 22.26
N VAL A 58 9.72 17.10 21.35
CA VAL A 58 10.15 18.05 20.31
C VAL A 58 8.97 18.39 19.39
N CYS A 59 8.21 17.39 18.95
CA CYS A 59 7.01 17.58 18.13
C CYS A 59 5.98 18.47 18.83
N TYR A 60 5.70 18.20 20.11
CA TYR A 60 4.76 19.00 20.90
C TYR A 60 5.20 20.46 21.03
N LYS A 61 6.48 20.71 21.33
CA LYS A 61 7.03 22.07 21.42
C LYS A 61 6.87 22.82 20.10
N LYS A 62 7.32 22.23 18.98
CA LYS A 62 7.21 22.80 17.63
C LYS A 62 5.73 23.06 17.25
N ALA A 63 4.83 22.12 17.52
CA ALA A 63 3.40 22.28 17.25
C ALA A 63 2.77 23.44 18.06
N SER A 64 3.14 23.58 19.34
CA SER A 64 2.62 24.62 20.22
C SER A 64 3.14 26.03 19.88
N GLU A 65 4.36 26.13 19.37
CA GLU A 65 4.99 27.40 18.95
C GLU A 65 4.44 27.92 17.62
N THR A 66 3.91 27.04 16.78
CA THR A 66 3.38 27.40 15.45
C THR A 66 2.19 28.37 15.55
N LYS A 67 1.49 28.45 16.70
CA LYS A 67 0.46 29.47 16.96
C LYS A 67 1.02 30.91 17.09
N ARG A 68 2.34 31.13 17.17
CA ARG A 68 2.95 32.44 17.48
C ARG A 68 3.82 33.06 16.39
N LYS A 69 4.07 32.41 15.25
CA LYS A 69 4.84 33.02 14.14
C LYS A 69 4.16 32.82 12.79
N SER A 70 3.60 33.91 12.29
CA SER A 70 3.29 34.08 10.86
C SER A 70 4.57 33.89 10.03
N VAL A 71 4.51 32.96 9.08
CA VAL A 71 5.28 32.87 7.82
C VAL A 71 6.60 33.65 7.82
N GLY A 72 7.66 32.99 8.27
CA GLY A 72 9.04 33.42 8.04
C GLY A 72 9.84 32.21 7.59
N LYS A 73 10.26 32.21 6.32
CA LYS A 73 11.11 31.19 5.68
C LYS A 73 12.18 30.65 6.64
N THR A 74 12.07 29.38 7.03
CA THR A 74 13.18 28.56 7.50
C THR A 74 13.58 27.58 6.38
N PRO A 75 14.87 27.25 6.25
CA PRO A 75 15.41 26.51 5.11
C PRO A 75 14.91 25.06 5.12
N LYS A 76 14.81 24.48 3.91
CA LYS A 76 14.31 23.13 3.58
C LYS A 76 15.11 21.95 4.18
N LYS A 77 15.54 21.99 5.45
CA LYS A 77 16.46 20.96 6.00
C LYS A 77 16.02 20.28 7.29
N GLU A 78 15.00 20.77 7.99
CA GLU A 78 14.44 20.06 9.15
C GLU A 78 13.04 19.55 8.81
N PRO A 79 12.72 18.28 9.17
CA PRO A 79 11.39 17.73 8.96
C PRO A 79 10.36 18.52 9.78
N ALA A 80 9.16 18.67 9.22
CA ALA A 80 8.05 19.27 9.93
C ALA A 80 7.66 18.40 11.14
N TRP A 81 7.12 19.01 12.20
CA TRP A 81 6.68 18.24 13.37
C TRP A 81 5.64 17.16 13.03
N ILE A 82 4.86 17.39 11.97
CA ILE A 82 3.87 16.43 11.49
C ILE A 82 4.51 15.23 10.78
N GLU A 83 5.67 15.40 10.13
CA GLU A 83 6.39 14.32 9.47
C GLU A 83 6.96 13.36 10.51
N VAL A 84 7.69 13.90 11.51
CA VAL A 84 8.21 13.12 12.65
C VAL A 84 7.08 12.43 13.41
N LEU A 85 5.96 13.14 13.64
CA LEU A 85 4.79 12.52 14.25
C LEU A 85 4.19 11.40 13.37
N THR A 86 4.21 11.54 12.05
CA THR A 86 3.71 10.49 11.14
C THR A 86 4.60 9.24 11.20
N GLU A 87 5.93 9.40 11.28
CA GLU A 87 6.86 8.28 11.50
C GLU A 87 6.59 7.57 12.83
N LEU A 88 6.40 8.34 13.92
CA LEU A 88 6.03 7.77 15.21
C LEU A 88 4.71 6.99 15.14
N LEU A 89 3.70 7.53 14.43
CA LEU A 89 2.45 6.81 14.21
C LEU A 89 2.67 5.52 13.40
N LEU A 90 3.49 5.55 12.34
CA LEU A 90 3.80 4.35 11.56
C LEU A 90 4.53 3.30 12.41
N SER A 91 5.47 3.71 13.27
CA SER A 91 6.11 2.82 14.25
C SER A 91 5.08 2.17 15.19
N MET A 92 4.15 2.97 15.73
CA MET A 92 3.02 2.44 16.54
C MET A 92 2.12 1.47 15.77
N MET A 93 1.97 1.64 14.45
CA MET A 93 1.17 0.74 13.61
C MET A 93 1.93 -0.55 13.26
N SER A 94 3.26 -0.52 13.25
CA SER A 94 4.12 -1.68 13.08
C SER A 94 4.02 -2.62 14.30
N GLN A 95 3.97 -2.03 15.50
CA GLN A 95 3.71 -2.76 16.74
C GLN A 95 2.36 -3.49 16.67
N GLY A 96 2.34 -4.80 16.94
CA GLY A 96 1.12 -5.64 16.91
C GLY A 96 -0.02 -5.21 17.85
N SER A 97 0.22 -4.21 18.70
CA SER A 97 -0.69 -3.75 19.76
C SER A 97 -2.00 -3.14 19.24
N THR A 98 -3.12 -3.70 19.69
CA THR A 98 -4.48 -3.14 19.46
C THR A 98 -4.63 -1.74 20.06
N PHE A 99 -4.02 -1.50 21.23
CA PHE A 99 -4.07 -0.22 21.92
C PHE A 99 -3.28 0.86 21.16
N ALA A 100 -2.06 0.54 20.72
CA ALA A 100 -1.24 1.45 19.90
C ALA A 100 -1.98 1.87 18.62
N ARG A 101 -2.59 0.90 17.93
CA ARG A 101 -3.43 1.15 16.74
C ARG A 101 -4.61 2.08 17.03
N MET A 102 -5.30 1.88 18.15
CA MET A 102 -6.43 2.73 18.53
C MET A 102 -5.99 4.17 18.78
N VAL A 103 -4.91 4.37 19.52
CA VAL A 103 -4.35 5.70 19.80
C VAL A 103 -3.90 6.36 18.50
N ALA A 104 -3.14 5.65 17.65
CA ALA A 104 -2.63 6.17 16.39
C ALA A 104 -3.75 6.67 15.45
N ASN A 105 -4.84 5.91 15.32
CA ASN A 105 -6.00 6.33 14.52
C ASN A 105 -6.67 7.60 15.08
N ASN A 106 -6.87 7.68 16.40
CA ASN A 106 -7.48 8.88 17.02
C ASN A 106 -6.58 10.12 16.86
N VAL A 107 -5.27 9.96 17.02
CA VAL A 107 -4.28 11.03 16.81
C VAL A 107 -4.28 11.49 15.35
N CYS A 108 -4.27 10.55 14.39
CA CYS A 108 -4.35 10.87 12.97
C CYS A 108 -5.62 11.65 12.61
N ALA A 109 -6.78 11.24 13.15
CA ALA A 109 -8.04 11.95 12.94
C ALA A 109 -7.97 13.42 13.40
N CYS A 110 -7.32 13.66 14.54
CA CYS A 110 -7.12 15.00 15.07
C CYS A 110 -6.20 15.83 14.17
N MET A 111 -5.12 15.22 13.66
CA MET A 111 -4.02 15.85 12.91
C MET A 111 -4.18 15.90 11.40
N ALA A 112 -5.26 15.32 10.87
CA ALA A 112 -5.52 15.26 9.43
C ALA A 112 -5.41 16.61 8.69
N LYS A 113 -5.77 17.73 9.33
CA LYS A 113 -5.68 19.08 8.74
C LYS A 113 -4.25 19.62 8.59
N HIS A 114 -3.29 18.99 9.25
CA HIS A 114 -1.89 19.39 9.28
C HIS A 114 -1.01 18.51 8.39
N ILE A 115 -1.56 17.44 7.79
CA ILE A 115 -0.82 16.51 6.92
C ILE A 115 -0.25 17.27 5.71
N THR A 116 1.07 17.18 5.56
CA THR A 116 1.85 17.72 4.43
C THR A 116 2.02 16.65 3.35
N PRO A 117 2.41 17.03 2.12
CA PRO A 117 2.77 16.08 1.07
C PRO A 117 3.88 15.10 1.50
N GLU A 118 4.87 15.58 2.26
CA GLU A 118 5.96 14.77 2.79
C GLU A 118 5.44 13.73 3.81
N ALA A 119 4.57 14.14 4.74
CA ALA A 119 3.93 13.21 5.67
C ALA A 119 3.03 12.19 4.96
N MET A 120 2.34 12.60 3.90
CA MET A 120 1.59 11.67 3.05
C MET A 120 2.51 10.68 2.35
N SER A 121 3.67 11.14 1.86
CA SER A 121 4.66 10.29 1.19
C SER A 121 5.10 9.14 2.11
N LEU A 122 5.37 9.41 3.39
CA LEU A 122 5.72 8.38 4.38
C LEU A 122 4.65 7.30 4.49
N ILE A 123 3.37 7.69 4.54
CA ILE A 123 2.24 6.75 4.60
C ILE A 123 2.15 5.95 3.30
N THR A 124 2.27 6.61 2.15
CA THR A 124 2.15 5.95 0.84
C THR A 124 3.32 5.01 0.54
N GLU A 125 4.51 5.29 1.06
CA GLU A 125 5.70 4.46 0.89
C GLU A 125 5.47 3.05 1.43
N VAL A 126 4.87 2.96 2.63
CA VAL A 126 4.49 1.69 3.26
C VAL A 126 3.49 0.91 2.40
N LEU A 127 2.59 1.62 1.71
CA LEU A 127 1.53 1.01 0.90
C LEU A 127 2.00 0.55 -0.48
N LYS A 128 3.20 0.95 -0.94
CA LYS A 128 3.71 0.52 -2.23
C LYS A 128 3.78 -1.00 -2.31
N VAL A 129 3.47 -1.51 -3.49
CA VAL A 129 3.59 -2.94 -3.76
C VAL A 129 5.04 -3.24 -4.09
N GLN A 130 5.64 -4.17 -3.34
CA GLN A 130 7.00 -4.63 -3.60
C GLN A 130 7.02 -5.37 -4.93
N LYS A 131 7.91 -4.97 -5.84
CA LYS A 131 8.22 -5.82 -6.99
C LYS A 131 9.15 -6.93 -6.52
N PRO A 132 9.05 -8.16 -7.07
CA PRO A 132 10.03 -9.19 -6.79
C PRO A 132 11.43 -8.68 -7.17
N GLY A 133 12.32 -8.57 -6.19
CA GLY A 133 13.70 -8.07 -6.34
C GLY A 133 13.92 -6.58 -6.04
N GLU A 134 12.88 -5.80 -5.69
CA GLU A 134 13.08 -4.46 -5.09
C GLU A 134 13.07 -4.63 -3.57
N ASP A 135 14.27 -4.75 -3.00
CA ASP A 135 14.46 -4.73 -1.58
C ASP A 135 14.21 -3.32 -1.03
N ASN A 136 13.28 -3.22 -0.08
CA ASN A 136 12.89 -1.93 0.47
C ASN A 136 13.78 -1.70 1.70
N SER A 137 14.93 -1.06 1.47
CA SER A 137 15.91 -0.57 2.47
C SER A 137 15.31 0.22 3.67
N LEU A 138 14.01 0.54 3.65
CA LEU A 138 13.30 1.16 4.78
C LEU A 138 12.85 0.16 5.86
N PHE A 139 12.85 -1.14 5.58
CA PHE A 139 12.49 -2.22 6.52
C PHE A 139 13.45 -3.42 6.39
N ASP A 140 14.71 -3.13 6.07
CA ASP A 140 15.77 -4.12 6.02
C ASP A 140 16.15 -4.49 7.46
N LEU A 141 15.65 -5.64 7.92
CA LEU A 141 16.44 -6.50 8.78
C LEU A 141 17.31 -7.28 7.79
N GLU A 142 18.62 -7.06 7.91
CA GLU A 142 19.67 -7.35 6.94
C GLU A 142 19.53 -8.75 6.31
N ASP A 143 19.53 -8.85 4.98
CA ASP A 143 20.00 -10.06 4.31
C ASP A 143 20.74 -9.69 3.01
N ASP A 144 22.05 -9.92 3.03
CA ASP A 144 22.95 -9.74 1.90
C ASP A 144 22.72 -10.83 0.83
N GLU A 145 23.00 -10.44 -0.42
CA GLU A 145 22.92 -11.24 -1.62
C GLU A 145 23.69 -12.57 -1.53
N ASP A 146 23.03 -13.69 -1.80
CA ASP A 146 23.68 -14.84 -2.43
C ASP A 146 22.83 -15.40 -3.58
N ASP A 147 23.27 -15.00 -4.76
CA ASP A 147 22.89 -15.47 -6.09
C ASP A 147 23.29 -16.96 -6.23
N MET A 148 22.31 -17.87 -6.25
CA MET A 148 22.52 -19.23 -6.71
C MET A 148 21.61 -19.52 -7.89
N GLU A 149 22.26 -19.48 -9.03
CA GLU A 149 21.79 -19.75 -10.38
C GLU A 149 20.87 -20.98 -10.48
N ASP A 150 19.83 -20.75 -11.28
CA ASP A 150 19.08 -21.67 -12.12
C ASP A 150 19.73 -23.06 -12.35
N MET A 151 19.10 -24.11 -11.83
CA MET A 151 19.17 -25.45 -12.42
C MET A 151 17.75 -25.93 -12.73
N GLU A 152 17.29 -25.60 -13.93
CA GLU A 152 16.33 -26.42 -14.66
C GLU A 152 16.89 -27.85 -14.78
N SER A 153 16.29 -28.82 -14.08
CA SER A 153 16.38 -30.22 -14.46
C SER A 153 15.12 -30.58 -15.23
N ASP A 154 15.29 -30.59 -16.54
CA ASP A 154 14.52 -31.34 -17.51
C ASP A 154 14.55 -32.84 -17.13
N ASP A 155 13.39 -33.46 -16.97
CA ASP A 155 13.23 -34.90 -17.14
C ASP A 155 11.85 -35.18 -17.75
N GLU A 156 11.87 -35.32 -19.08
CA GLU A 156 10.75 -35.83 -19.86
C GLU A 156 10.52 -37.33 -19.59
N GLY A 157 9.32 -37.64 -19.09
CA GLY A 157 8.49 -38.71 -19.65
C GLY A 157 8.67 -40.13 -19.12
N GLU A 158 7.64 -40.63 -18.43
CA GLU A 158 6.97 -41.86 -18.88
C GLU A 158 5.51 -41.87 -18.41
N GLU A 159 4.62 -42.06 -19.39
CA GLU A 159 3.19 -42.29 -19.25
C GLU A 159 2.95 -43.65 -18.57
N ASP A 160 2.01 -43.74 -17.62
CA ASP A 160 1.04 -44.83 -17.66
C ASP A 160 -0.26 -44.48 -16.93
N GLU A 161 -1.36 -44.67 -17.65
CA GLU A 161 -2.75 -44.50 -17.23
C GLU A 161 -3.12 -45.51 -16.12
N LYS A 162 -3.94 -45.12 -15.12
CA LYS A 162 -5.17 -45.85 -14.72
C LYS A 162 -6.17 -44.94 -13.99
N GLU A 163 -7.38 -44.93 -14.53
CA GLU A 163 -8.62 -44.45 -13.94
C GLU A 163 -9.00 -45.19 -12.65
N ALA A 164 -9.61 -44.49 -11.68
CA ALA A 164 -10.76 -44.96 -10.91
C ALA A 164 -11.41 -43.83 -10.09
N GLU A 165 -12.61 -43.48 -10.53
CA GLU A 165 -13.81 -42.88 -9.92
C GLU A 165 -13.98 -42.83 -8.37
N GLU A 166 -14.67 -41.75 -7.96
CA GLU A 166 -15.64 -41.58 -6.85
C GLU A 166 -15.19 -41.83 -5.39
N ASP A 167 -15.33 -40.81 -4.51
CA ASP A 167 -16.59 -40.62 -3.74
C ASP A 167 -16.53 -39.33 -2.88
N GLU A 168 -17.62 -38.56 -2.92
CA GLU A 168 -17.91 -37.42 -2.05
C GLU A 168 -18.34 -37.91 -0.67
N LYS A 169 -17.72 -37.46 0.43
CA LYS A 169 -18.43 -37.25 1.72
C LYS A 169 -17.90 -36.08 2.53
N GLU A 170 -18.86 -35.23 2.87
CA GLU A 170 -18.85 -34.15 3.85
C GLU A 170 -18.62 -34.63 5.30
N ALA A 171 -18.48 -33.62 6.17
CA ALA A 171 -18.50 -33.60 7.63
C ALA A 171 -17.11 -33.75 8.31
N GLU A 172 -16.75 -32.96 9.33
CA GLU A 172 -17.35 -31.83 10.04
C GLU A 172 -16.22 -31.21 10.88
N GLU A 173 -16.40 -29.92 11.19
CA GLU A 173 -15.91 -29.18 12.38
C GLU A 173 -14.72 -29.72 13.19
N MET A 174 -13.63 -28.95 13.23
CA MET A 174 -12.86 -28.80 14.47
C MET A 174 -12.53 -27.33 14.71
N GLU A 175 -12.95 -26.87 15.90
CA GLU A 175 -12.55 -25.62 16.53
C GLU A 175 -11.02 -25.52 16.61
N GLU A 176 -10.44 -24.47 16.04
CA GLU A 176 -9.11 -24.03 16.46
C GLU A 176 -9.25 -23.01 17.58
N SER A 177 -8.97 -23.51 18.78
CA SER A 177 -8.73 -22.75 19.99
C SER A 177 -7.47 -21.89 19.85
N ASP A 178 -7.69 -20.60 20.08
CA ASP A 178 -6.76 -19.57 20.50
C ASP A 178 -5.74 -20.09 21.53
N ALA A 179 -4.46 -20.08 21.17
CA ALA A 179 -3.35 -20.22 22.10
C ALA A 179 -2.22 -19.28 21.64
N ASP A 180 -2.27 -18.06 22.17
CA ASP A 180 -1.11 -17.18 22.34
C ASP A 180 0.04 -17.99 22.95
N ASP A 181 1.16 -18.06 22.24
CA ASP A 181 2.47 -18.32 22.84
C ASP A 181 3.44 -17.26 22.31
N ASP A 182 3.43 -16.12 23.02
CA ASP A 182 4.46 -15.09 23.00
C ASP A 182 5.78 -15.71 23.47
N ILE A 183 6.64 -16.08 22.52
CA ILE A 183 8.07 -16.28 22.80
C ILE A 183 8.83 -15.20 22.06
N ASP A 184 9.01 -14.08 22.77
CA ASP A 184 10.03 -13.07 22.53
C ASP A 184 11.41 -13.73 22.66
N SER A 185 12.04 -13.99 21.52
CA SER A 185 13.46 -14.35 21.48
C SER A 185 14.20 -13.25 20.76
N SER A 186 14.49 -12.18 21.49
CA SER A 186 15.53 -11.24 21.13
C SER A 186 16.89 -11.94 21.30
N GLU A 187 17.54 -12.34 20.22
CA GLU A 187 19.00 -12.48 20.22
C GLU A 187 19.62 -11.79 19.01
N SER A 188 20.73 -11.14 19.32
CA SER A 188 21.46 -10.15 18.55
C SER A 188 22.12 -10.77 17.31
N GLU A 189 22.17 -9.98 16.25
CA GLU A 189 22.98 -10.24 15.06
C GLU A 189 24.47 -10.28 15.40
N GLU A 190 25.12 -11.39 15.06
CA GLU A 190 26.49 -11.43 14.52
C GLU A 190 26.53 -12.57 13.49
N ASP A 191 27.12 -12.29 12.33
CA ASP A 191 27.45 -13.22 11.25
C ASP A 191 28.00 -14.56 11.75
N GLU A 192 27.17 -15.58 11.88
CA GLU A 192 27.59 -16.96 12.00
C GLU A 192 26.40 -17.87 11.71
N VAL A 193 26.56 -18.75 10.71
CA VAL A 193 25.61 -19.81 10.35
C VAL A 193 24.95 -20.39 11.61
N ASP A 194 23.62 -20.32 11.72
CA ASP A 194 22.80 -20.79 12.85
C ASP A 194 23.49 -21.93 13.64
N GLU A 195 23.89 -21.67 14.89
CA GLU A 195 24.62 -22.64 15.73
C GLU A 195 23.82 -23.95 15.91
N GLU A 196 22.49 -23.91 15.81
CA GLU A 196 21.65 -25.10 15.77
C GLU A 196 21.83 -25.89 14.48
N PHE A 197 21.97 -25.21 13.33
CA PHE A 197 22.28 -25.82 12.04
C PHE A 197 23.69 -26.41 12.02
N ARG A 198 24.69 -25.73 12.58
CA ARG A 198 26.06 -26.26 12.74
C ARG A 198 26.07 -27.48 13.64
N THR A 199 25.32 -27.46 14.73
CA THR A 199 25.17 -28.60 15.66
C THR A 199 24.43 -29.77 15.00
N ALA A 200 23.41 -29.50 14.20
CA ALA A 200 22.68 -30.52 13.43
C ALA A 200 23.56 -31.15 12.34
N ILE A 201 24.40 -30.37 11.64
CA ILE A 201 25.39 -30.87 10.69
C ILE A 201 26.44 -31.73 11.42
N LYS A 202 27.00 -31.25 12.54
CA LYS A 202 27.95 -32.03 13.36
C LYS A 202 27.33 -33.34 13.86
N SER A 203 26.06 -33.31 14.27
CA SER A 203 25.32 -34.50 14.68
C SER A 203 25.01 -35.44 13.51
N ALA A 204 24.80 -34.93 12.30
CA ALA A 204 24.59 -35.73 11.10
C ALA A 204 25.90 -36.35 10.58
N LEU A 205 27.01 -35.63 10.73
CA LEU A 205 28.37 -36.07 10.37
C LEU A 205 28.96 -37.08 11.37
N GLY A 206 28.53 -37.04 12.64
CA GLY A 206 28.88 -38.05 13.64
C GLY A 206 30.41 -38.16 13.84
N PRO A 207 31.00 -39.37 13.79
CA PRO A 207 32.45 -39.57 13.97
C PRO A 207 33.31 -38.81 12.94
N ALA A 208 32.78 -38.56 11.74
CA ALA A 208 33.50 -37.86 10.68
C ALA A 208 33.62 -36.34 10.91
N ALA A 209 33.02 -35.80 11.98
CA ALA A 209 33.07 -34.38 12.32
C ALA A 209 34.26 -33.99 13.22
N VAL A 210 35.10 -34.95 13.66
CA VAL A 210 36.06 -34.76 14.77
C VAL A 210 37.51 -34.45 14.31
N GLU A 211 37.78 -34.35 13.01
CA GLU A 211 39.15 -34.17 12.46
C GLU A 211 39.70 -32.72 12.46
N GLU A 212 39.30 -31.84 13.39
CA GLU A 212 40.00 -30.55 13.55
C GLU A 212 40.51 -30.36 14.98
N GLY A 213 41.65 -31.01 15.27
CA GLY A 213 42.60 -30.54 16.29
C GLY A 213 42.99 -31.56 17.37
N ASP A 214 43.84 -32.52 17.03
CA ASP A 214 45.00 -32.86 17.87
C ASP A 214 46.05 -33.59 17.01
N ASP A 215 47.21 -32.95 16.84
CA ASP A 215 48.42 -33.63 16.35
C ASP A 215 48.90 -34.53 17.49
N ASP A 216 48.52 -35.81 17.50
CA ASP A 216 49.30 -36.85 18.18
C ASP A 216 49.19 -38.16 17.39
N ASP A 217 50.35 -38.61 16.91
CA ASP A 217 50.60 -39.87 16.21
C ASP A 217 50.05 -41.07 17.01
N ASP A 218 49.01 -41.73 16.51
CA ASP A 218 48.75 -43.16 16.72
C ASP A 218 48.03 -43.75 15.49
N GLU A 219 48.56 -44.88 14.99
CA GLU A 219 48.06 -45.63 13.82
C GLU A 219 46.63 -46.16 14.08
N GLU A 220 45.59 -45.42 13.70
CA GLU A 220 44.21 -45.94 13.68
C GLU A 220 43.87 -46.57 12.32
N GLU A 221 43.22 -47.73 12.37
CA GLU A 221 42.77 -48.49 11.22
C GLU A 221 41.81 -47.64 10.38
N ASP A 222 42.14 -47.40 9.10
CA ASP A 222 41.20 -46.93 8.08
C ASP A 222 40.03 -47.94 7.99
N GLU A 223 39.04 -47.83 8.88
CA GLU A 223 37.76 -48.52 8.73
C GLU A 223 37.08 -47.90 7.51
N ASP A 224 37.28 -48.52 6.34
CA ASP A 224 36.58 -48.22 5.10
C ASP A 224 35.07 -48.12 5.39
N MET A 225 34.56 -46.89 5.54
CA MET A 225 33.16 -46.61 5.79
C MET A 225 32.34 -47.34 4.74
N SER A 226 31.42 -48.20 5.16
CA SER A 226 30.66 -49.01 4.21
C SER A 226 29.77 -48.11 3.34
N ASP A 227 29.54 -48.48 2.08
CA ASP A 227 28.63 -47.75 1.18
C ASP A 227 27.27 -47.47 1.85
N SER A 228 26.78 -48.41 2.68
CA SER A 228 25.51 -48.25 3.40
C SER A 228 25.54 -47.17 4.50
N GLU A 229 26.70 -46.86 5.08
CA GLU A 229 26.87 -45.80 6.07
C GLU A 229 27.04 -44.44 5.39
N MET A 230 27.77 -44.39 4.28
CA MET A 230 27.88 -43.20 3.44
C MET A 230 26.51 -42.71 2.95
N PHE A 231 25.63 -43.61 2.50
CA PHE A 231 24.27 -43.26 2.11
C PHE A 231 23.39 -42.76 3.27
N LYS A 232 23.64 -43.21 4.51
CA LYS A 232 22.88 -42.75 5.69
C LYS A 232 23.30 -41.35 6.11
N LEU A 233 24.59 -41.04 6.00
CA LEU A 233 25.15 -39.71 6.21
C LEU A 233 24.60 -38.70 5.21
N ASP A 234 24.62 -39.03 3.91
CA ASP A 234 24.06 -38.18 2.86
C ASP A 234 22.55 -37.93 3.08
N ALA A 235 21.78 -38.97 3.45
CA ALA A 235 20.37 -38.83 3.78
C ALA A 235 20.12 -37.95 5.01
N ALA A 236 20.97 -38.02 6.04
CA ALA A 236 20.87 -37.18 7.24
C ALA A 236 21.22 -35.71 6.92
N LEU A 237 22.28 -35.46 6.15
CA LEU A 237 22.65 -34.12 5.69
C LEU A 237 21.56 -33.52 4.80
N ALA A 238 21.03 -34.27 3.83
CA ALA A 238 19.92 -33.83 2.99
C ALA A 238 18.68 -33.45 3.83
N MET A 239 18.42 -34.17 4.93
CA MET A 239 17.33 -33.85 5.85
C MET A 239 17.57 -32.53 6.62
N VAL A 240 18.81 -32.28 7.06
CA VAL A 240 19.21 -31.03 7.73
C VAL A 240 19.11 -29.84 6.78
N PHE A 241 19.63 -29.94 5.55
CA PHE A 241 19.50 -28.89 4.53
C PHE A 241 18.03 -28.64 4.14
N LYS A 242 17.22 -29.70 4.02
CA LYS A 242 15.78 -29.57 3.74
C LYS A 242 15.03 -28.90 4.88
N ASN A 243 15.39 -29.17 6.14
CA ASN A 243 14.78 -28.52 7.29
C ASN A 243 15.21 -27.05 7.41
N SER A 244 16.48 -26.73 7.20
CA SER A 244 16.97 -25.34 7.15
C SER A 244 16.26 -24.53 6.06
N LYS A 245 16.16 -25.07 4.84
CA LYS A 245 15.38 -24.44 3.75
C LYS A 245 13.91 -24.23 4.13
N ARG A 246 13.28 -25.21 4.78
CA ARG A 246 11.89 -25.09 5.26
C ARG A 246 11.73 -24.05 6.37
N ASN A 247 12.72 -23.87 7.23
CA ASN A 247 12.69 -22.84 8.27
C ASN A 247 12.83 -21.45 7.64
N LYS A 248 13.78 -21.25 6.73
CA LYS A 248 13.89 -20.02 5.93
C LYS A 248 12.59 -19.69 5.17
N ASP A 249 11.99 -20.70 4.53
CA ASP A 249 10.70 -20.53 3.83
C ASP A 249 9.55 -20.17 4.79
N LYS A 250 9.57 -20.63 6.04
CA LYS A 250 8.57 -20.29 7.05
C LYS A 250 8.78 -18.87 7.57
N GLU A 251 10.01 -18.50 7.90
CA GLU A 251 10.36 -17.14 8.33
C GLU A 251 9.97 -16.13 7.26
N LYS A 252 10.30 -16.40 5.99
CA LYS A 252 9.89 -15.57 4.86
C LYS A 252 8.37 -15.41 4.73
N LYS A 253 7.61 -16.47 5.00
CA LYS A 253 6.13 -16.39 5.00
C LYS A 253 5.61 -15.60 6.20
N GLU A 254 6.24 -15.73 7.35
CA GLU A 254 5.88 -15.00 8.55
C GLU A 254 6.16 -13.51 8.41
N THR A 255 7.33 -13.12 7.92
CA THR A 255 7.68 -11.71 7.65
C THR A 255 6.72 -11.11 6.62
N GLN A 256 6.37 -11.83 5.56
CA GLN A 256 5.34 -11.41 4.60
C GLN A 256 3.97 -11.22 5.25
N LYS A 257 3.56 -12.11 6.16
CA LYS A 257 2.29 -12.01 6.90
C LYS A 257 2.30 -10.81 7.86
N GLN A 258 3.41 -10.55 8.54
CA GLN A 258 3.59 -9.39 9.41
C GLN A 258 3.54 -8.09 8.59
N LEU A 259 4.23 -8.03 7.45
CA LEU A 259 4.18 -6.91 6.52
C LEU A 259 2.76 -6.68 5.98
N GLY A 260 2.06 -7.75 5.59
CA GLY A 260 0.67 -7.66 5.13
C GLY A 260 -0.25 -7.11 6.22
N SER A 261 -0.07 -7.58 7.46
CA SER A 261 -0.78 -7.07 8.64
C SER A 261 -0.46 -5.60 8.91
N PHE A 262 0.80 -5.19 8.78
CA PHE A 262 1.21 -3.79 8.91
C PHE A 262 0.55 -2.91 7.86
N LYS A 263 0.57 -3.31 6.58
CA LYS A 263 -0.12 -2.58 5.49
C LYS A 263 -1.63 -2.46 5.74
N LEU A 264 -2.29 -3.51 6.27
CA LEU A 264 -3.70 -3.44 6.65
C LEU A 264 -3.97 -2.39 7.73
N ARG A 265 -3.10 -2.33 8.74
CA ARG A 265 -3.18 -1.32 9.81
C ARG A 265 -2.95 0.08 9.23
N VAL A 266 -1.97 0.27 8.36
CA VAL A 266 -1.75 1.57 7.69
C VAL A 266 -2.95 1.96 6.81
N LEU A 267 -3.62 1.01 6.16
CA LEU A 267 -4.89 1.28 5.47
C LEU A 267 -6.01 1.72 6.43
N ASP A 268 -6.06 1.25 7.68
CA ASP A 268 -6.98 1.80 8.69
C ASP A 268 -6.66 3.27 9.01
N LEU A 269 -5.37 3.60 9.13
CA LEU A 269 -4.89 4.97 9.33
C LEU A 269 -5.33 5.87 8.16
N VAL A 270 -5.13 5.39 6.93
CA VAL A 270 -5.56 6.10 5.71
C VAL A 270 -7.07 6.22 5.66
N GLU A 271 -7.82 5.18 6.04
CA GLU A 271 -9.29 5.25 6.11
C GLU A 271 -9.75 6.36 7.07
N THR A 272 -9.06 6.53 8.19
CA THR A 272 -9.32 7.61 9.13
C THR A 272 -9.00 8.98 8.51
N LEU A 273 -7.90 9.09 7.77
CA LEU A 273 -7.48 10.32 7.10
C LEU A 273 -8.49 10.77 6.03
N VAL A 274 -8.95 9.86 5.17
CA VAL A 274 -9.89 10.17 4.07
C VAL A 274 -11.31 10.53 4.54
N ARG A 275 -11.63 10.33 5.83
CA ARG A 275 -12.89 10.83 6.42
C ARG A 275 -12.90 12.35 6.58
N THR A 276 -11.73 12.98 6.55
CA THR A 276 -11.55 14.43 6.60
C THR A 276 -11.33 15.01 5.20
N PRO A 277 -11.58 16.31 4.96
CA PRO A 277 -11.35 16.91 3.65
C PRO A 277 -9.83 17.01 3.37
N LEU A 278 -9.39 16.38 2.29
CA LEU A 278 -8.02 16.44 1.79
C LEU A 278 -7.90 17.41 0.61
N SER A 279 -6.74 18.03 0.43
CA SER A 279 -6.45 18.81 -0.76
C SER A 279 -6.39 17.92 -2.00
N GLY A 280 -6.62 18.50 -3.18
CA GLY A 280 -6.57 17.76 -4.45
C GLY A 280 -5.24 17.04 -4.68
N ASP A 281 -4.12 17.66 -4.32
CA ASP A 281 -2.78 17.07 -4.46
C ASP A 281 -2.61 15.83 -3.57
N LEU A 282 -3.04 15.89 -2.29
CA LEU A 282 -2.98 14.76 -1.37
C LEU A 282 -3.91 13.62 -1.78
N VAL A 283 -5.04 13.94 -2.44
CA VAL A 283 -5.91 12.92 -3.03
C VAL A 283 -5.18 12.19 -4.16
N LEU A 284 -4.42 12.89 -5.01
CA LEU A 284 -3.62 12.26 -6.05
C LEU A 284 -2.53 11.36 -5.47
N ASP A 285 -1.85 11.80 -4.42
CA ASP A 285 -0.79 11.03 -3.75
C ASP A 285 -1.33 9.69 -3.21
N LEU A 286 -2.55 9.66 -2.65
CA LEU A 286 -3.19 8.43 -2.17
C LEU A 286 -3.81 7.57 -3.30
N LEU A 287 -4.19 8.19 -4.42
CA LEU A 287 -4.97 7.51 -5.45
C LEU A 287 -4.19 6.35 -6.08
N PHE A 288 -2.93 6.56 -6.42
CA PHE A 288 -2.11 5.55 -7.10
C PHE A 288 -1.77 4.34 -6.22
N PRO A 289 -1.24 4.50 -4.99
CA PRO A 289 -0.96 3.37 -4.11
C PRO A 289 -2.20 2.50 -3.86
N LEU A 290 -3.38 3.12 -3.71
CA LEU A 290 -4.63 2.38 -3.55
C LEU A 290 -5.01 1.58 -4.81
N LEU A 291 -4.90 2.18 -5.99
CA LEU A 291 -5.19 1.48 -7.25
C LEU A 291 -4.19 0.35 -7.52
N GLU A 292 -2.91 0.56 -7.23
CA GLU A 292 -1.87 -0.47 -7.37
C GLU A 292 -2.16 -1.66 -6.45
N LEU A 293 -2.44 -1.43 -5.17
CA LEU A 293 -2.85 -2.48 -4.23
C LEU A 293 -4.09 -3.25 -4.71
N MET A 294 -5.07 -2.54 -5.28
CA MET A 294 -6.27 -3.16 -5.82
C MET A 294 -5.96 -4.06 -7.02
N ILE A 295 -5.06 -3.65 -7.93
CA ILE A 295 -4.63 -4.43 -9.10
C ILE A 295 -3.78 -5.62 -8.69
N HIS A 296 -2.89 -5.47 -7.73
CA HIS A 296 -2.03 -6.58 -7.29
C HIS A 296 -2.82 -7.71 -6.64
N GLY A 297 -3.82 -7.40 -5.81
CA GLY A 297 -4.68 -8.43 -5.23
C GLY A 297 -5.60 -9.16 -6.23
N GLU A 298 -5.70 -8.69 -7.48
CA GLU A 298 -6.33 -9.45 -8.57
C GLU A 298 -5.45 -10.61 -9.03
N LYS A 299 -4.13 -10.41 -9.04
CA LYS A 299 -3.14 -11.39 -9.53
C LYS A 299 -2.71 -12.37 -8.44
N GLU A 300 -2.60 -11.89 -7.21
CA GLU A 300 -2.07 -12.64 -6.07
C GLU A 300 -3.15 -12.87 -5.01
N LYS A 301 -3.49 -14.15 -4.78
CA LYS A 301 -4.56 -14.52 -3.82
C LYS A 301 -4.22 -14.13 -2.39
N GLU A 302 -2.94 -14.14 -2.02
CA GLU A 302 -2.45 -13.81 -0.67
C GLU A 302 -2.72 -12.34 -0.32
N ASN A 303 -2.76 -11.46 -1.32
CA ASN A 303 -3.01 -10.02 -1.16
C ASN A 303 -4.50 -9.64 -1.27
N ARG A 304 -5.41 -10.61 -1.27
CA ARG A 304 -6.84 -10.36 -1.49
C ARG A 304 -7.49 -9.56 -0.36
N GLU A 305 -7.11 -9.80 0.89
CA GLU A 305 -7.63 -9.04 2.04
C GLU A 305 -7.19 -7.58 1.98
N LEU A 306 -5.91 -7.34 1.70
CA LEU A 306 -5.35 -6.01 1.46
C LEU A 306 -6.07 -5.28 0.33
N SER A 307 -6.28 -5.95 -0.81
CA SER A 307 -6.98 -5.37 -1.96
C SER A 307 -8.45 -5.03 -1.64
N ASN A 308 -9.15 -5.90 -0.92
CA ASN A 308 -10.53 -5.64 -0.48
C ASN A 308 -10.60 -4.40 0.43
N LYS A 309 -9.66 -4.27 1.37
CA LYS A 309 -9.56 -3.11 2.25
C LYS A 309 -9.24 -1.84 1.47
N ALA A 310 -8.26 -1.89 0.56
CA ALA A 310 -7.90 -0.79 -0.34
C ALA A 310 -9.09 -0.33 -1.20
N CYS A 311 -9.90 -1.26 -1.72
CA CYS A 311 -11.14 -0.97 -2.44
C CYS A 311 -12.17 -0.22 -1.57
N GLY A 312 -12.29 -0.60 -0.30
CA GLY A 312 -13.11 0.12 0.69
C GLY A 312 -12.63 1.56 0.92
N VAL A 313 -11.32 1.72 1.15
CA VAL A 313 -10.68 3.03 1.34
C VAL A 313 -10.82 3.90 0.10
N PHE A 314 -10.58 3.36 -1.10
CA PHE A 314 -10.77 4.04 -2.37
C PHE A 314 -12.21 4.54 -2.54
N LYS A 315 -13.22 3.72 -2.23
CA LYS A 315 -14.63 4.15 -2.29
C LYS A 315 -14.92 5.30 -1.34
N HIS A 316 -14.33 5.32 -0.14
CA HIS A 316 -14.45 6.44 0.79
C HIS A 316 -13.76 7.70 0.26
N LEU A 317 -12.52 7.56 -0.22
CA LEU A 317 -11.75 8.64 -0.86
C LEU A 317 -12.53 9.25 -2.02
N TYR A 318 -12.99 8.43 -2.97
CA TYR A 318 -13.75 8.88 -4.14
C TYR A 318 -15.00 9.67 -3.74
N LYS A 319 -15.81 9.14 -2.82
CA LYS A 319 -17.05 9.80 -2.38
C LYS A 319 -16.79 11.15 -1.71
N ARG A 320 -15.75 11.25 -0.88
CA ARG A 320 -15.42 12.46 -0.14
C ARG A 320 -14.72 13.50 -1.01
N ALA A 321 -13.69 13.07 -1.75
CA ALA A 321 -12.91 13.95 -2.62
C ALA A 321 -13.75 14.54 -3.75
N LYS A 322 -14.72 13.78 -4.27
CA LYS A 322 -15.68 14.28 -5.26
C LYS A 322 -16.49 15.50 -4.76
N VAL A 323 -16.65 15.70 -3.45
CA VAL A 323 -17.50 16.77 -2.90
C VAL A 323 -16.68 17.87 -2.23
N ASN A 324 -15.59 17.51 -1.53
CA ASN A 324 -14.96 18.39 -0.55
C ASN A 324 -13.49 18.72 -0.83
N SER A 325 -12.88 18.13 -1.86
CA SER A 325 -11.46 18.37 -2.15
C SER A 325 -11.25 19.63 -2.98
N SER A 326 -10.16 20.33 -2.70
CA SER A 326 -9.74 21.50 -3.47
C SER A 326 -9.30 21.11 -4.87
N ALA A 327 -9.23 22.09 -5.76
CA ALA A 327 -8.54 21.93 -7.04
C ALA A 327 -7.08 21.48 -6.83
N ILE A 328 -6.57 20.75 -7.82
CA ILE A 328 -5.17 20.32 -7.88
C ILE A 328 -4.29 21.51 -8.28
N ALA A 329 -3.16 21.70 -7.59
CA ALA A 329 -2.23 22.77 -7.89
C ALA A 329 -1.30 22.41 -9.07
N ASP A 330 -0.83 21.16 -9.13
CA ASP A 330 0.06 20.69 -10.20
C ASP A 330 -0.73 20.06 -11.35
N THR A 331 -1.08 20.92 -12.32
CA THR A 331 -1.85 20.50 -13.49
C THR A 331 -1.08 19.56 -14.41
N GLU A 332 0.25 19.66 -14.49
CA GLU A 332 1.06 18.85 -15.41
C GLU A 332 1.18 17.41 -14.89
N ARG A 333 1.52 17.27 -13.59
CA ARG A 333 1.51 15.98 -12.89
C ARG A 333 0.16 15.27 -13.00
N SER A 334 -0.94 16.03 -12.95
CA SER A 334 -2.28 15.46 -13.06
C SER A 334 -2.61 14.95 -14.46
N LEU A 335 -2.13 15.62 -15.52
CA LEU A 335 -2.30 15.15 -16.89
C LEU A 335 -1.49 13.89 -17.15
N GLU A 336 -0.29 13.79 -16.57
CA GLU A 336 0.49 12.55 -16.57
C GLU A 336 -0.23 11.44 -15.79
N SER A 337 -0.78 11.77 -14.62
CA SER A 337 -1.58 10.85 -13.80
C SER A 337 -2.77 10.27 -14.58
N LEU A 338 -3.46 11.07 -15.40
CA LEU A 338 -4.55 10.56 -16.26
C LEU A 338 -4.05 9.52 -17.27
N LYS A 339 -2.85 9.68 -17.84
CA LYS A 339 -2.25 8.69 -18.74
C LYS A 339 -1.90 7.42 -17.98
N SER A 340 -1.32 7.54 -16.79
CA SER A 340 -0.98 6.39 -15.93
C SER A 340 -2.22 5.58 -15.56
N VAL A 341 -3.34 6.22 -15.20
CA VAL A 341 -4.61 5.54 -14.90
C VAL A 341 -5.15 4.79 -16.13
N ILE A 342 -5.02 5.37 -17.34
CA ILE A 342 -5.38 4.65 -18.57
C ILE A 342 -4.47 3.43 -18.78
N GLU A 343 -3.16 3.55 -18.54
CA GLU A 343 -2.24 2.42 -18.65
C GLU A 343 -2.57 1.31 -17.65
N MET A 344 -2.90 1.65 -16.40
CA MET A 344 -3.38 0.70 -15.40
C MET A 344 -4.63 -0.05 -15.87
N SER A 345 -5.56 0.63 -16.55
CA SER A 345 -6.79 0.01 -17.08
C SER A 345 -6.54 -1.07 -18.13
N LYS A 346 -5.38 -1.06 -18.81
CA LYS A 346 -5.01 -2.04 -19.85
C LYS A 346 -4.61 -3.40 -19.26
N ASN A 347 -4.27 -3.45 -17.98
CA ASN A 347 -3.71 -4.63 -17.32
C ASN A 347 -4.71 -5.32 -16.39
N VAL A 348 -5.97 -4.89 -16.39
CA VAL A 348 -7.03 -5.38 -15.50
C VAL A 348 -8.04 -6.23 -16.27
N ILE A 349 -8.44 -7.34 -15.66
CA ILE A 349 -9.42 -8.28 -16.21
C ILE A 349 -10.77 -8.11 -15.49
N ASP A 350 -10.74 -7.87 -14.18
CA ASP A 350 -11.90 -7.72 -13.33
C ASP A 350 -12.69 -6.45 -13.66
N ARG A 351 -13.99 -6.65 -13.83
CA ARG A 351 -14.92 -5.60 -14.20
C ARG A 351 -15.07 -4.54 -13.11
N SER A 352 -15.16 -4.96 -11.85
CA SER A 352 -15.37 -4.04 -10.73
C SER A 352 -14.15 -3.14 -10.52
N LEU A 353 -12.96 -3.70 -10.66
CA LEU A 353 -11.70 -2.97 -10.61
C LEU A 353 -11.57 -1.98 -11.78
N LEU A 354 -11.93 -2.39 -13.00
CA LEU A 354 -11.95 -1.51 -14.16
C LEU A 354 -12.85 -0.28 -13.94
N LEU A 355 -14.04 -0.48 -13.35
CA LEU A 355 -14.94 0.62 -12.99
C LEU A 355 -14.32 1.54 -11.93
N SER A 356 -13.56 0.99 -10.98
CA SER A 356 -12.85 1.79 -9.97
C SER A 356 -11.70 2.62 -10.58
N ILE A 357 -10.96 2.08 -11.55
CA ILE A 357 -9.94 2.82 -12.31
C ILE A 357 -10.58 3.92 -13.15
N SER A 358 -11.73 3.64 -13.77
CA SER A 358 -12.55 4.66 -14.46
C SER A 358 -13.01 5.76 -13.50
N ASP A 359 -13.42 5.40 -12.28
CA ASP A 359 -13.81 6.35 -11.24
C ASP A 359 -12.64 7.24 -10.79
N ALA A 360 -11.44 6.68 -10.71
CA ALA A 360 -10.23 7.43 -10.45
C ALA A 360 -9.93 8.46 -11.55
N TYR A 361 -10.00 8.05 -12.83
CA TYR A 361 -9.83 8.96 -13.96
C TYR A 361 -10.85 10.12 -13.93
N PHE A 362 -12.10 9.81 -13.63
CA PHE A 362 -13.15 10.81 -13.46
C PHE A 362 -12.84 11.77 -12.29
N LEU A 363 -12.37 11.26 -11.16
CA LEU A 363 -12.04 12.08 -9.99
C LEU A 363 -10.92 13.06 -10.31
N ILE A 364 -9.82 12.60 -10.93
CA ILE A 364 -8.71 13.46 -11.37
C ILE A 364 -9.24 14.54 -12.32
N THR A 365 -10.04 14.16 -13.32
CA THR A 365 -10.65 15.08 -14.27
C THR A 365 -11.49 16.15 -13.56
N LYS A 366 -12.30 15.75 -12.57
CA LYS A 366 -13.13 16.66 -11.79
C LYS A 366 -12.29 17.64 -10.97
N LEU A 367 -11.25 17.17 -10.29
CA LEU A 367 -10.37 17.99 -9.46
C LEU A 367 -9.49 18.94 -10.29
N LEU A 368 -9.13 18.54 -11.52
CA LEU A 368 -8.40 19.37 -12.48
C LEU A 368 -9.25 20.52 -13.03
N ILE A 369 -10.48 20.20 -13.46
CA ILE A 369 -11.34 21.18 -14.13
C ILE A 369 -12.11 22.03 -13.10
N ASN A 370 -12.16 21.60 -11.83
CA ASN A 370 -12.85 22.26 -10.72
C ASN A 370 -14.24 22.78 -11.10
N VAL A 371 -15.08 21.92 -11.68
CA VAL A 371 -16.47 22.28 -11.98
C VAL A 371 -17.26 22.23 -10.66
N GLU A 372 -17.23 23.32 -9.90
CA GLU A 372 -18.29 23.55 -8.92
C GLU A 372 -19.56 24.00 -9.66
N PRO A 373 -20.76 23.53 -9.24
CA PRO A 373 -22.03 24.09 -9.71
C PRO A 373 -22.16 25.61 -9.48
N SER A 374 -21.36 26.17 -8.57
CA SER A 374 -21.33 27.59 -8.20
C SER A 374 -20.61 28.49 -9.22
N ASP A 375 -19.68 27.95 -10.01
CA ASP A 375 -18.91 28.71 -11.02
C ASP A 375 -19.74 29.10 -12.25
N ILE A 376 -20.95 28.52 -12.40
CA ILE A 376 -21.96 28.92 -13.40
C ILE A 376 -22.45 30.36 -13.14
N ALA A 377 -22.41 30.83 -11.89
CA ALA A 377 -23.01 32.11 -11.53
C ALA A 377 -22.12 33.33 -11.85
N LYS A 378 -20.78 33.22 -11.84
CA LYS A 378 -19.86 34.35 -12.07
C LYS A 378 -18.47 33.91 -12.60
N PRO A 379 -18.30 33.65 -13.91
CA PRO A 379 -16.99 33.33 -14.47
C PRO A 379 -16.05 34.55 -14.44
N LYS A 380 -14.89 34.42 -13.77
CA LYS A 380 -13.75 35.35 -13.97
C LYS A 380 -13.06 34.97 -15.29
N LYS A 381 -13.00 35.90 -16.25
CA LYS A 381 -12.56 35.68 -17.65
C LYS A 381 -11.23 34.91 -17.81
N THR A 382 -10.25 35.10 -16.92
CA THR A 382 -8.93 34.45 -17.02
C THR A 382 -8.91 32.99 -16.56
N LYS A 383 -9.75 32.60 -15.59
CA LYS A 383 -9.85 31.18 -15.18
C LYS A 383 -10.51 30.34 -16.26
N SER A 384 -11.51 30.90 -16.95
CA SER A 384 -12.26 30.21 -18.00
C SER A 384 -11.39 29.69 -19.15
N GLU A 385 -10.34 30.43 -19.54
CA GLU A 385 -9.45 30.04 -20.64
C GLU A 385 -8.54 28.87 -20.25
N GLU A 386 -8.04 28.86 -19.01
CA GLU A 386 -7.20 27.77 -18.50
C GLU A 386 -8.02 26.49 -18.25
N HIS A 387 -9.23 26.60 -17.71
CA HIS A 387 -10.15 25.47 -17.59
C HIS A 387 -10.49 24.87 -18.97
N GLU A 388 -10.73 25.71 -19.97
CA GLU A 388 -10.99 25.23 -21.34
C GLU A 388 -9.76 24.58 -21.97
N ARG A 389 -8.55 25.10 -21.72
CA ARG A 389 -7.29 24.48 -22.15
C ARG A 389 -7.11 23.10 -21.54
N LEU A 390 -7.26 22.99 -20.22
CA LEU A 390 -7.12 21.72 -19.50
C LEU A 390 -8.18 20.71 -19.94
N HIS A 391 -9.43 21.14 -20.09
CA HIS A 391 -10.51 20.27 -20.59
C HIS A 391 -10.20 19.73 -22.00
N LYS A 392 -9.73 20.58 -22.92
CA LYS A 392 -9.31 20.15 -24.26
C LYS A 392 -8.20 19.09 -24.19
N GLU A 393 -7.26 19.25 -23.28
CA GLU A 393 -6.13 18.32 -23.12
C GLU A 393 -6.57 16.97 -22.53
N VAL A 394 -7.44 16.97 -21.51
CA VAL A 394 -8.05 15.74 -20.97
C VAL A 394 -8.80 14.98 -22.07
N ILE A 395 -9.62 15.69 -22.85
CA ILE A 395 -10.36 15.12 -23.96
C ILE A 395 -9.42 14.59 -25.04
N ARG A 396 -8.32 15.28 -25.33
CA ARG A 396 -7.31 14.82 -26.31
C ARG A 396 -6.71 13.48 -25.89
N ILE A 397 -6.25 13.37 -24.64
CA ILE A 397 -5.69 12.12 -24.08
C ILE A 397 -6.69 10.97 -24.23
N LEU A 398 -7.95 11.20 -23.82
CA LEU A 398 -8.97 10.16 -23.88
C LEU A 398 -9.39 9.82 -25.32
N ALA A 399 -9.41 10.81 -26.22
CA ALA A 399 -9.76 10.62 -27.63
C ALA A 399 -8.70 9.80 -28.38
N GLU A 400 -7.42 10.01 -28.10
CA GLU A 400 -6.31 9.23 -28.69
C GLU A 400 -6.43 7.75 -28.33
N GLU A 401 -6.68 7.45 -27.05
CA GLU A 401 -6.85 6.07 -26.57
C GLU A 401 -8.16 5.44 -27.07
N LEU A 402 -9.24 6.23 -27.20
CA LEU A 402 -10.50 5.78 -27.80
C LEU A 402 -10.36 5.47 -29.30
N GLU A 403 -9.63 6.29 -30.07
CA GLU A 403 -9.32 6.01 -31.48
C GLU A 403 -8.52 4.71 -31.60
N ILE A 404 -7.51 4.49 -30.75
CA ILE A 404 -6.75 3.24 -30.70
C ILE A 404 -7.68 2.06 -30.42
N CYS A 405 -8.58 2.20 -29.44
CA CYS A 405 -9.50 1.13 -29.04
C CYS A 405 -10.49 0.73 -30.14
N LEU A 406 -10.95 1.69 -30.94
CA LEU A 406 -11.97 1.48 -31.97
C LEU A 406 -11.37 1.18 -33.36
N THR A 407 -10.05 1.23 -33.52
CA THR A 407 -9.37 0.95 -34.79
C THR A 407 -8.48 -0.29 -34.72
N LYS A 408 -7.83 -0.56 -33.58
CA LYS A 408 -6.92 -1.70 -33.43
C LYS A 408 -7.63 -2.91 -32.83
N LYS A 409 -7.50 -4.07 -33.49
CA LYS A 409 -8.11 -5.35 -33.07
C LYS A 409 -7.60 -5.91 -31.73
N LYS A 410 -6.46 -5.40 -31.23
CA LYS A 410 -5.81 -5.80 -29.96
C LYS A 410 -5.77 -4.66 -28.94
N SER A 411 -6.85 -3.89 -28.80
CA SER A 411 -6.95 -2.95 -27.69
C SER A 411 -7.01 -3.74 -26.38
N LYS A 412 -6.16 -3.39 -25.42
CA LYS A 412 -6.20 -3.97 -24.07
C LYS A 412 -7.24 -3.28 -23.18
N ILE A 413 -7.70 -2.07 -23.55
CA ILE A 413 -8.72 -1.34 -22.77
C ILE A 413 -10.09 -1.88 -23.12
N ASN A 414 -10.85 -2.24 -22.09
CA ASN A 414 -12.25 -2.63 -22.23
C ASN A 414 -13.15 -1.38 -22.37
N MET A 415 -14.09 -1.41 -23.33
CA MET A 415 -15.02 -0.32 -23.64
C MET A 415 -15.90 0.12 -22.45
N GLU A 416 -16.07 -0.74 -21.45
CA GLU A 416 -16.77 -0.41 -20.21
C GLU A 416 -16.10 0.73 -19.43
N PHE A 417 -14.77 0.89 -19.55
CA PHE A 417 -14.04 2.02 -18.97
C PHE A 417 -14.59 3.36 -19.49
N PHE A 418 -14.71 3.50 -20.81
CA PHE A 418 -15.23 4.71 -21.45
C PHE A 418 -16.71 4.90 -21.18
N THR A 419 -17.46 3.80 -21.16
CA THR A 419 -18.91 3.83 -20.90
C THR A 419 -19.19 4.36 -19.50
N ASN A 420 -18.46 3.90 -18.49
CA ASN A 420 -18.59 4.38 -17.11
C ASN A 420 -18.25 5.88 -17.00
N LEU A 421 -17.14 6.34 -17.59
CA LEU A 421 -16.77 7.77 -17.60
C LEU A 421 -17.88 8.65 -18.17
N VAL A 422 -18.32 8.32 -19.38
CA VAL A 422 -19.34 9.07 -20.10
C VAL A 422 -20.67 9.10 -19.34
N SER A 423 -21.08 7.97 -18.76
CA SER A 423 -22.33 7.89 -18.01
C SER A 423 -22.34 8.73 -16.73
N LYS A 424 -21.17 9.05 -16.16
CA LYS A 424 -21.07 9.85 -14.93
C LYS A 424 -21.21 11.35 -15.16
N ASP A 425 -20.63 11.86 -16.24
CA ASP A 425 -20.77 13.26 -16.64
C ASP A 425 -20.71 13.42 -18.17
N PRO A 426 -21.87 13.30 -18.85
CA PRO A 426 -21.92 13.40 -20.31
C PRO A 426 -21.50 14.77 -20.85
N ALA A 427 -21.63 15.83 -20.04
CA ALA A 427 -21.33 17.20 -20.47
C ALA A 427 -19.81 17.39 -20.62
N ILE A 428 -19.03 16.89 -19.65
CA ILE A 428 -17.57 16.91 -19.73
C ILE A 428 -17.10 16.12 -20.96
N TYR A 429 -17.65 14.94 -21.22
CA TYR A 429 -17.15 14.07 -22.28
C TYR A 429 -17.80 14.27 -23.66
N TRP A 430 -18.76 15.18 -23.81
CA TRP A 430 -19.43 15.49 -25.09
C TRP A 430 -18.47 15.72 -26.27
N PRO A 431 -17.33 16.42 -26.12
CA PRO A 431 -16.39 16.63 -27.23
C PRO A 431 -15.87 15.35 -27.89
N LEU A 432 -15.88 14.20 -27.19
CA LEU A 432 -15.53 12.89 -27.76
C LEU A 432 -16.48 12.46 -28.89
N SER A 433 -17.71 13.00 -28.92
CA SER A 433 -18.67 12.74 -30.00
C SER A 433 -18.09 13.05 -31.38
N LYS A 434 -17.24 14.08 -31.50
CA LYS A 434 -16.56 14.42 -32.77
C LYS A 434 -15.68 13.29 -33.27
N THR A 435 -14.90 12.70 -32.37
CA THR A 435 -14.04 11.54 -32.63
C THR A 435 -14.89 10.32 -33.02
N LEU A 436 -15.96 10.05 -32.27
CA LEU A 436 -16.88 8.95 -32.57
C LEU A 436 -17.56 9.11 -33.95
N PHE A 437 -18.02 10.31 -34.30
CA PHE A 437 -18.59 10.58 -35.62
C PHE A 437 -17.58 10.44 -36.76
N LYS A 438 -16.32 10.83 -36.54
CA LYS A 438 -15.23 10.63 -37.51
C LYS A 438 -14.99 9.14 -37.77
N ILE A 439 -14.98 8.32 -36.72
CA ILE A 439 -14.82 6.86 -36.81
C ILE A 439 -16.02 6.21 -37.53
N LEU A 440 -17.25 6.63 -37.22
CA LEU A 440 -18.46 6.11 -37.86
C LEU A 440 -18.51 6.39 -39.38
N LYS A 441 -18.04 7.58 -39.78
CA LYS A 441 -17.96 7.98 -41.20
C LYS A 441 -16.78 7.36 -41.95
N GLY A 442 -15.79 6.81 -41.26
CA GLY A 442 -14.67 6.13 -41.88
C GLY A 442 -15.09 4.81 -42.55
N ASP A 443 -14.44 4.48 -43.66
CA ASP A 443 -14.64 3.20 -44.37
C ASP A 443 -14.01 2.01 -43.63
N ASP A 444 -13.12 2.27 -42.66
CA ASP A 444 -12.19 1.28 -42.09
C ASP A 444 -12.68 0.44 -40.89
N PRO A 445 -13.48 0.94 -39.92
CA PRO A 445 -13.79 0.13 -38.75
C PRO A 445 -14.79 -0.96 -39.11
N LYS A 446 -14.41 -2.23 -38.82
CA LYS A 446 -15.31 -3.39 -38.86
C LYS A 446 -16.62 -3.06 -38.15
N GLY A 447 -17.74 -3.60 -38.64
CA GLY A 447 -19.08 -3.29 -38.11
C GLY A 447 -19.21 -3.37 -36.59
N PHE A 448 -18.47 -4.27 -35.93
CA PHE A 448 -18.36 -4.35 -34.48
C PHE A 448 -17.91 -3.05 -33.79
N PHE A 449 -16.85 -2.40 -34.27
CA PHE A 449 -16.36 -1.14 -33.70
C PHE A 449 -17.32 0.02 -33.97
N LYS A 450 -18.01 0.00 -35.12
CA LYS A 450 -19.09 0.96 -35.40
C LYS A 450 -20.25 0.78 -34.42
N ILE A 451 -20.61 -0.44 -34.05
CA ILE A 451 -21.64 -0.73 -33.03
C ILE A 451 -21.20 -0.24 -31.65
N GLN A 452 -19.95 -0.47 -31.25
CA GLN A 452 -19.42 0.04 -29.98
C GLN A 452 -19.41 1.57 -29.93
N ALA A 453 -18.99 2.24 -31.01
CA ALA A 453 -19.04 3.68 -31.12
C ALA A 453 -20.48 4.23 -31.04
N CYS A 454 -21.44 3.57 -31.71
CA CYS A 454 -22.86 3.91 -31.60
C CYS A 454 -23.41 3.71 -30.18
N SER A 455 -23.01 2.62 -29.49
CA SER A 455 -23.41 2.36 -28.10
C SER A 455 -22.90 3.48 -27.18
N LEU A 456 -21.63 3.86 -27.31
CA LEU A 456 -21.07 4.94 -26.50
C LEU A 456 -21.74 6.28 -26.79
N LEU A 457 -21.99 6.61 -28.07
CA LEU A 457 -22.77 7.80 -28.44
C LEU A 457 -24.19 7.77 -27.86
N ALA A 458 -24.85 6.62 -27.87
CA ALA A 458 -26.18 6.48 -27.28
C ALA A 458 -26.15 6.74 -25.77
N VAL A 459 -25.12 6.27 -25.06
CA VAL A 459 -24.94 6.58 -23.63
C VAL A 459 -24.68 8.07 -23.42
N ILE A 460 -23.82 8.72 -24.22
CA ILE A 460 -23.63 10.18 -24.15
C ILE A 460 -24.97 10.90 -24.31
N ILE A 461 -25.74 10.56 -25.35
CA ILE A 461 -26.97 11.26 -25.70
C ILE A 461 -28.06 11.01 -24.67
N ASN A 462 -28.33 9.76 -24.30
CA ASN A 462 -29.43 9.39 -23.41
C ASN A 462 -29.28 10.01 -22.03
N THR A 463 -28.05 10.08 -21.51
CA THR A 463 -27.79 10.68 -20.20
C THR A 463 -27.81 12.22 -20.28
N ASN A 464 -27.45 12.81 -21.43
CA ASN A 464 -27.47 14.26 -21.64
C ASN A 464 -28.89 14.83 -21.86
N VAL A 465 -29.86 14.02 -22.30
CA VAL A 465 -31.27 14.45 -22.41
C VAL A 465 -31.80 14.99 -21.08
N VAL A 466 -31.35 14.45 -19.95
CA VAL A 466 -31.76 14.93 -18.61
C VAL A 466 -31.15 16.31 -18.29
N SER A 467 -29.86 16.53 -18.60
CA SER A 467 -29.19 17.82 -18.33
C SER A 467 -29.69 18.94 -19.26
N ILE A 468 -30.04 18.59 -20.51
CA ILE A 468 -30.64 19.51 -21.47
C ILE A 468 -32.04 19.92 -20.99
N LEU A 469 -32.83 19.00 -20.45
CA LEU A 469 -34.16 19.31 -19.88
C LEU A 469 -34.09 20.20 -18.64
N GLU A 470 -33.05 20.07 -17.80
CA GLU A 470 -32.83 20.97 -16.66
C GLU A 470 -32.35 22.36 -17.09
N SER A 471 -31.48 22.47 -18.10
CA SER A 471 -31.02 23.76 -18.63
C SER A 471 -32.08 24.54 -19.43
N VAL A 472 -33.13 23.86 -19.88
CA VAL A 472 -34.27 24.45 -20.62
C VAL A 472 -35.44 24.80 -19.67
N CYS A 473 -35.43 24.28 -18.43
CA CYS A 473 -36.46 24.54 -17.42
C CYS A 473 -36.05 25.53 -16.29
N SER A 474 -34.80 25.99 -16.25
CA SER A 474 -34.36 27.17 -15.47
C SER A 474 -34.13 28.35 -16.39
#